data_AF-A0A962S7X6-F1
#
_entry.id   AF-A0A962S7X6-F1
#
_cell.length_a   1.000
_cell.length_b   1.000
_cell.length_c   1.000
_cell.angle_alpha   90.00
_cell.angle_beta   90.00
_cell.angle_gamma   90.00
#
_symmetry.space_group_name_H-M   'P 1'
#
loop_
_entity.id
_entity.type
_entity.pdbx_description
1 polymer ?
#
loop_
_entity_poly.entity_id
_entity_poly.type
_entity_poly.pdbx_seq_one_letter_code
_entity_poly.pdbx_strand_id
1 'polypeptide(L)'
;QIFFFFLPTPEVRLAIFRIHLGKRGQDESRFDLNELVTLSEGFTGAEIEQTVVSALYSARAATKALDSELLRQEIERTKPLSILMAEKIAYLRAWAADRTVSAE
;
A
#
# COMPACT_ATOMS: atom_id res chain seq x y z
N GLN A 1 -7.48 -2.66 -17.92
CA GLN A 1 -6.19 -3.36 -18.09
C GLN A 1 -5.71 -3.75 -16.70
N ILE A 2 -5.45 -5.04 -16.43
CA ILE A 2 -5.04 -5.53 -15.10
C ILE A 2 -3.51 -5.66 -15.12
N PHE A 3 -2.82 -4.82 -14.37
CA PHE A 3 -1.37 -4.86 -14.22
C PHE A 3 -1.00 -5.81 -13.07
N PHE A 4 -0.47 -7.00 -13.39
CA PHE A 4 0.24 -7.83 -12.42
C PHE A 4 1.65 -7.24 -12.26
N PHE A 5 1.78 -6.19 -11.45
CA PHE A 5 3.09 -5.73 -11.01
C PHE A 5 3.55 -6.64 -9.88
N PHE A 6 4.78 -7.17 -10.00
CA PHE A 6 5.47 -7.75 -8.86
C PHE A 6 5.37 -6.81 -7.67
N LEU A 7 4.98 -7.35 -6.51
CA LEU A 7 4.91 -6.57 -5.28
C LEU A 7 6.33 -6.12 -4.90
N PRO A 8 6.55 -4.84 -4.55
CA PRO A 8 7.86 -4.32 -4.19
C PRO A 8 8.44 -5.06 -2.98
N THR A 9 9.74 -5.38 -3.04
CA THR A 9 10.48 -5.92 -1.89
C THR A 9 10.54 -4.89 -0.76
N PRO A 10 10.88 -5.28 0.48
CA PRO A 10 11.02 -4.34 1.59
C PRO A 10 11.95 -3.15 1.28
N GLU A 11 13.07 -3.40 0.58
CA GLU A 11 14.04 -2.37 0.19
C GLU A 11 13.46 -1.39 -0.81
N VAL A 12 12.65 -1.90 -1.75
CA VAL A 12 11.94 -1.06 -2.73
C VAL A 12 10.85 -0.25 -2.02
N ARG A 13 10.09 -0.84 -1.10
CA ARG A 13 9.08 -0.10 -0.31
C ARG A 13 9.72 1.02 0.50
N LEU A 14 10.87 0.76 1.12
CA LEU A 14 11.63 1.76 1.85
C LEU A 14 12.03 2.94 0.95
N ALA A 15 12.56 2.65 -0.23
CA ALA A 15 12.93 3.68 -1.20
C ALA A 15 11.71 4.50 -1.65
N ILE A 16 10.56 3.84 -1.86
CA ILE A 16 9.30 4.51 -2.23
C ILE A 16 8.87 5.47 -1.11
N PHE A 17 8.84 5.04 0.16
CA PHE A 17 8.53 5.93 1.28
C PHE A 17 9.43 7.17 1.30
N ARG A 18 10.76 6.99 1.20
CA ARG A 18 11.72 8.10 1.15
C ARG A 18 11.43 9.08 0.02
N ILE A 19 11.21 8.56 -1.19
CA ILE A 19 10.91 9.38 -2.37
C ILE A 19 9.62 10.19 -2.15
N HIS A 20 8.54 9.57 -1.69
CA HIS A 20 7.25 10.27 -1.57
C HIS A 20 7.19 11.21 -0.37
N LEU A 21 7.89 10.93 0.73
CA LEU A 21 8.07 11.84 1.86
C LEU A 21 8.93 13.05 1.47
N GLY A 22 10.10 12.80 0.86
CA GLY A 22 11.03 13.85 0.44
C GLY A 22 10.43 14.79 -0.61
N LYS A 23 9.72 14.26 -1.61
CA LYS A 23 8.98 15.07 -2.61
C LYS A 23 7.95 16.03 -1.99
N ARG A 24 7.53 15.77 -0.74
CA ARG A 24 6.53 16.56 -0.01
C ARG A 24 7.13 17.32 1.17
N GLY A 25 8.45 17.50 1.17
CA GLY A 25 9.19 18.28 2.17
C GLY A 25 9.17 17.67 3.56
N GLN A 26 8.92 16.36 3.68
CA GLN A 26 8.99 15.67 4.96
C GLN A 26 10.40 15.11 5.17
N ASP A 27 10.97 15.38 6.34
CA ASP A 27 12.25 14.82 6.76
C ASP A 27 12.05 13.35 7.16
N GLU A 28 12.64 12.45 6.39
CA GLU A 28 12.49 11.01 6.57
C GLU A 28 13.01 10.50 7.92
N SER A 29 13.95 11.22 8.56
CA SER A 29 14.52 10.85 9.86
C SER A 29 13.51 10.95 11.02
N ARG A 30 12.37 11.62 10.80
CA ARG A 30 11.29 11.78 11.77
C ARG A 30 10.35 10.59 11.83
N PHE A 31 10.52 9.60 10.95
CA PHE A 31 9.62 8.47 10.80
C PHE A 31 10.35 7.15 11.05
N ASP A 32 9.65 6.19 11.65
CA ASP A 32 10.13 4.80 11.70
C ASP A 32 9.81 4.11 10.37
N LEU A 33 10.66 4.32 9.37
CA LEU A 33 10.43 3.74 8.05
C LEU A 33 10.52 2.21 8.04
N ASN A 34 11.25 1.60 8.97
CA ASN A 34 11.35 0.14 9.04
C ASN A 34 10.01 -0.46 9.48
N GLU A 35 9.34 0.18 10.44
CA GLU A 35 8.00 -0.21 10.85
C GLU A 35 6.99 -0.01 9.70
N LEU A 36 7.01 1.13 9.01
CA LEU A 36 6.10 1.39 7.88
C LEU A 36 6.30 0.40 6.72
N VAL A 37 7.54 -0.01 6.45
CA VAL A 37 7.85 -1.04 5.45
C VAL A 37 7.29 -2.40 5.84
N THR A 38 7.31 -2.73 7.14
CA THR A 38 6.74 -3.96 7.67
C THR A 38 5.22 -3.95 7.54
N LEU A 39 4.57 -2.85 7.93
CA LEU A 39 3.11 -2.71 7.88
C LEU A 39 2.56 -2.64 6.44
N SER A 40 3.37 -2.20 5.47
CA SER A 40 3.00 -2.12 4.05
C SER A 40 3.35 -3.37 3.26
N GLU A 41 3.53 -4.52 3.93
CA GLU A 41 3.67 -5.79 3.21
C GLU A 41 2.46 -6.05 2.30
N GLY A 42 2.74 -6.41 1.04
CA GLY A 42 1.70 -6.62 0.04
C GLY A 42 1.15 -5.36 -0.63
N PHE A 43 1.71 -4.18 -0.31
CA PHE A 43 1.35 -2.92 -0.97
C PHE A 43 2.12 -2.75 -2.27
N THR A 44 1.45 -2.22 -3.29
CA THR A 44 2.06 -1.66 -4.49
C THR A 44 2.70 -0.30 -4.20
N GLY A 45 3.57 0.17 -5.09
CA GLY A 45 4.15 1.52 -4.96
C GLY A 45 3.10 2.64 -4.98
N ALA A 46 2.01 2.44 -5.73
CA ALA A 46 0.90 3.38 -5.77
C ALA A 46 0.15 3.45 -4.43
N GLU A 47 -0.05 2.31 -3.76
CA GLU A 47 -0.67 2.28 -2.44
C GLU A 47 0.18 2.98 -1.38
N ILE A 48 1.50 2.75 -1.38
CA ILE A 48 2.43 3.48 -0.48
C ILE A 48 2.37 4.98 -0.73
N GLU A 49 2.37 5.42 -2.00
CA GLU A 49 2.19 6.84 -2.31
C GLU A 49 0.88 7.38 -1.77
N GLN A 50 -0.24 6.67 -1.98
CA GLN A 50 -1.55 7.11 -1.50
C GLN A 50 -1.62 7.16 0.02
N THR A 51 -1.00 6.22 0.74
CA THR A 51 -0.85 6.30 2.19
C THR A 51 -0.18 7.60 2.63
N VAL A 52 0.95 7.96 2.01
CA VAL A 52 1.67 9.21 2.36
C VAL A 52 0.81 10.44 2.07
N VAL A 53 0.10 10.45 0.94
CA VAL A 53 -0.81 11.54 0.56
C VAL A 53 -1.96 11.67 1.56
N SER A 54 -2.66 10.58 1.87
CA SER A 54 -3.77 10.54 2.82
C SER A 54 -3.33 11.00 4.21
N ALA A 55 -2.17 10.54 4.68
CA ALA A 55 -1.66 10.91 6.00
C ALA A 55 -1.36 12.40 6.09
N LEU A 56 -0.85 13.01 5.01
CA LEU A 56 -0.65 14.46 4.95
C LEU A 56 -1.97 15.25 4.98
N TYR A 57 -3.01 14.75 4.31
CA TYR A 57 -4.34 15.37 4.41
C TYR A 57 -4.90 15.26 5.82
N SER A 58 -4.80 14.09 6.46
CA SER A 58 -5.22 13.87 7.85
C SER A 58 -4.45 14.77 8.82
N ALA A 59 -3.12 14.92 8.66
CA ALA A 59 -2.30 15.83 9.45
C ALA A 59 -2.76 17.29 9.32
N ARG A 60 -3.00 17.74 8.09
CA ARG A 60 -3.48 19.10 7.80
C ARG A 60 -4.87 19.35 8.39
N ALA A 61 -5.80 18.40 8.24
CA ALA A 61 -7.14 18.50 8.82
C ALA A 61 -7.10 18.60 10.35
N ALA A 62 -6.17 17.89 10.99
CA ALA A 62 -5.93 17.95 12.43
C ALA A 62 -5.04 19.13 12.87
N THR A 63 -4.61 20.01 11.95
CA THR A 63 -3.67 21.13 12.21
C THR A 63 -2.42 20.68 12.96
N LYS A 64 -1.91 19.47 12.66
CA LYS A 64 -0.70 18.92 13.26
C LYS A 64 0.32 18.54 12.20
N ALA A 65 1.57 18.34 12.62
CA ALA A 65 2.60 17.81 11.74
C ALA A 65 2.32 16.33 11.42
N LEU A 66 2.79 15.89 10.25
CA LEU A 66 2.81 14.46 9.93
C LEU A 66 3.75 13.74 10.92
N ASP A 67 3.30 12.60 11.43
CA ASP A 67 4.02 11.70 12.32
C ASP A 67 3.88 10.25 11.85
N SER A 68 4.70 9.34 12.39
CA SER A 68 4.64 7.90 12.07
C SER A 68 3.29 7.30 12.39
N GLU A 69 2.60 7.82 13.41
CA GLU A 69 1.32 7.31 13.86
C GLU A 69 0.21 7.55 12.83
N LEU A 70 0.15 8.74 12.22
CA LEU A 70 -0.78 8.98 11.12
C LEU A 70 -0.47 8.09 9.92
N LEU A 71 0.81 7.85 9.60
CA LEU A 71 1.17 6.93 8.52
C LEU A 71 0.71 5.50 8.84
N ARG A 72 0.92 5.01 10.07
CA ARG A 72 0.42 3.71 10.55
C ARG A 72 -1.10 3.61 10.38
N GLN A 73 -1.83 4.60 10.89
CA GLN A 73 -3.29 4.63 10.79
C GLN A 73 -3.78 4.61 9.34
N GLU A 74 -3.12 5.32 8.44
CA GLU A 74 -3.48 5.30 7.03
C GLU A 74 -3.10 4.00 6.33
N ILE A 75 -2.01 3.33 6.71
CA ILE A 75 -1.68 1.98 6.20
C ILE A 75 -2.78 1.00 6.62
N GLU A 76 -3.19 1.02 7.90
CA GLU A 76 -4.24 0.14 8.41
C GLU A 76 -5.61 0.43 7.79
N ARG A 77 -5.91 1.71 7.54
CA ARG A 77 -7.16 2.14 6.89
C ARG A 77 -7.17 1.86 5.39
N THR A 78 -6.02 1.95 4.74
CA THR A 78 -5.83 1.57 3.34
C THR A 78 -5.79 0.05 3.28
N LYS A 79 -6.95 -0.61 3.32
CA LYS A 79 -7.02 -2.03 3.01
C LYS A 79 -6.32 -2.24 1.67
N PRO A 80 -5.25 -3.05 1.60
CA PRO A 80 -4.53 -3.20 0.35
C PRO A 80 -5.50 -3.76 -0.70
N LEU A 81 -5.53 -3.12 -1.86
CA LEU A 81 -6.21 -3.58 -3.05
C LEU A 81 -5.76 -5.00 -3.40
N SER A 82 -4.55 -5.42 -3.00
CA SER A 82 -4.10 -6.81 -3.14
C SER A 82 -4.98 -7.82 -2.39
N ILE A 83 -5.56 -7.47 -1.23
CA ILE A 83 -6.53 -8.33 -0.52
C ILE A 83 -7.88 -8.32 -1.22
N LEU A 84 -8.37 -7.14 -1.63
CA LEU A 84 -9.63 -7.02 -2.36
C LEU A 84 -9.59 -7.75 -3.72
N MET A 85 -8.41 -7.74 -4.37
CA MET A 85 -8.18 -8.42 -5.64
C MET A 85 -7.82 -9.90 -5.45
N ALA A 86 -7.18 -10.30 -4.36
CA ALA A 86 -6.96 -11.71 -4.03
C ALA A 86 -8.29 -12.44 -3.81
N GLU A 87 -9.24 -11.83 -3.10
CA GLU A 87 -10.61 -12.35 -2.96
C GLU A 87 -11.32 -12.42 -4.31
N LYS A 88 -11.17 -11.39 -5.14
CA LYS A 88 -11.78 -11.35 -6.49
C LYS A 88 -11.16 -12.36 -7.45
N ILE A 89 -9.85 -12.61 -7.38
CA ILE A 89 -9.13 -13.62 -8.16
C ILE A 89 -9.49 -15.02 -7.65
N ALA A 90 -9.58 -15.23 -6.34
CA ALA A 90 -10.02 -16.49 -5.76
C ALA A 90 -11.46 -16.81 -6.18
N TYR A 91 -12.35 -15.82 -6.14
CA TYR A 91 -13.72 -15.93 -6.65
C TYR A 91 -13.75 -16.27 -8.14
N LEU A 92 -12.96 -15.59 -8.98
CA LEU A 92 -12.90 -15.87 -10.41
C LEU A 92 -12.30 -17.26 -10.72
N ARG A 93 -11.30 -17.72 -9.95
CA ARG A 93 -10.76 -19.08 -10.08
C ARG A 93 -11.77 -20.13 -9.66
N ALA A 94 -12.50 -19.90 -8.56
CA ALA A 94 -13.55 -20.82 -8.10
C ALA A 94 -14.71 -20.89 -9.11
N TRP A 95 -15.15 -19.73 -9.63
CA TRP A 95 -16.17 -19.66 -10.68
C TRP A 95 -15.73 -20.34 -11.98
N ALA A 96 -14.46 -20.18 -12.38
CA ALA A 96 -13.91 -20.85 -13.55
C ALA A 96 -13.82 -22.36 -13.34
N ALA A 97 -13.34 -22.82 -12.17
CA ALA A 97 -13.24 -24.23 -11.84
C ALA A 97 -14.59 -24.96 -11.82
N ASP A 98 -15.67 -24.27 -11.44
CA ASP A 98 -17.05 -24.81 -11.45
C ASP A 98 -17.68 -24.86 -12.86
N ARG A 99 -17.10 -24.17 -13.85
CA ARG A 99 -17.71 -23.96 -15.18
C ARG A 99 -16.85 -24.31 -16.39
N THR A 100 -15.58 -24.64 -16.21
CA THR A 100 -14.74 -25.18 -17.29
C THR A 100 -14.82 -26.70 -17.30
N VAL A 101 -15.42 -27.25 -18.36
CA VAL A 101 -15.17 -28.62 -18.80
C VAL A 101 -13.68 -28.78 -19.10
N SER A 102 -13.03 -29.78 -18.52
CA SER A 102 -11.73 -30.25 -19.03
C SER A 102 -11.92 -30.62 -20.49
N ALA A 103 -11.30 -29.85 -21.39
CA ALA A 103 -11.06 -30.31 -22.74
C ALA A 103 -9.83 -31.21 -22.69
N GLU A 104 -10.03 -32.51 -22.93
CA GLU A 104 -8.96 -33.43 -23.37
C GLU A 104 -8.45 -33.04 -24.77
#